data_AF-A0A3M2EK16-F1
#
_entry.id   AF-A0A3M2EK16-F1
#
_cell.length_a   1.000
_cell.length_b   1.000
_cell.length_c   1.000
_cell.angle_alpha   90.00
_cell.angle_beta   90.00
_cell.angle_gamma   90.00
#
_symmetry.space_group_name_H-M   'P 1'
#
loop_
_entity.id
_entity.type
_entity.pdbx_description
1 polymer ?
#
loop_
_entity_poly.entity_id
_entity_poly.type
_entity_poly.pdbx_seq_one_letter_code
_entity_poly.pdbx_strand_id
1 'polypeptide(L)'
;MRATEHWPRADFLQTNDLRIGQLDGRLTLRRTLQQGEVGLFAAARWQQQARERFRKNGAPLPDPLITETIRSLWAGLLFASRRLEIRAALPLWVRTRNSSIPNTFRNRRGYRAGASLHLPLAQWLAMPLHLRAAYRIQQFAGEAQTTALWPKNRFQTLSLAVEGRW
;
A
#
# COMPACT_ATOMS: atom_id res chain seq x y z
N MET A 1 9.97 4.20 6.60
CA MET A 1 10.01 5.34 5.64
C MET A 1 9.54 6.60 6.35
N ARG A 2 10.19 7.74 6.12
CA ARG A 2 9.74 9.07 6.58
C ARG A 2 9.55 9.97 5.35
N ALA A 3 8.48 10.75 5.31
CA ALA A 3 8.19 11.71 4.26
C ALA A 3 7.42 12.90 4.84
N THR A 4 7.61 14.10 4.31
CA THR A 4 6.79 15.27 4.67
C THR A 4 5.63 15.35 3.69
N GLU A 5 4.40 15.48 4.20
CA GLU A 5 3.21 15.65 3.34
C GLU A 5 2.73 17.10 3.34
N HIS A 6 2.26 17.56 2.18
CA HIS A 6 1.61 18.85 1.99
C HIS A 6 0.22 18.62 1.39
N TRP A 7 -0.82 19.15 2.03
CA TRP A 7 -2.21 19.00 1.61
C TRP A 7 -2.85 20.37 1.45
N PRO A 8 -2.87 20.93 0.23
CA PRO A 8 -3.67 22.10 -0.06
C PRO A 8 -5.15 21.70 -0.10
N ARG A 9 -5.98 22.35 0.71
CA ARG A 9 -7.43 22.40 0.56
C ARG A 9 -7.83 23.83 0.20
N ALA A 10 -9.05 24.01 -0.31
CA ALA A 10 -9.59 25.30 -0.71
C ALA A 10 -9.38 26.39 0.36
N ASP A 11 -9.46 26.04 1.65
CA ASP A 11 -9.46 27.01 2.75
C ASP A 11 -8.23 26.92 3.68
N PHE A 12 -7.33 25.95 3.47
CA PHE A 12 -6.12 25.81 4.30
C PHE A 12 -5.02 24.92 3.68
N LEU A 13 -3.78 25.16 4.11
CA LEU A 13 -2.66 24.26 3.90
C LEU A 13 -2.39 23.44 5.16
N GLN A 14 -2.31 22.12 5.01
CA GLN A 14 -1.89 21.22 6.08
C GLN A 14 -0.52 20.62 5.76
N THR A 15 0.38 20.65 6.75
CA THR A 15 1.70 20.01 6.67
C THR A 15 1.93 19.09 7.86
N ASN A 16 2.61 17.97 7.64
CA ASN A 16 3.00 17.03 8.69
C ASN A 16 4.18 16.15 8.27
N ASP A 17 4.85 15.57 9.25
CA ASP A 17 5.84 14.52 9.02
C ASP A 17 5.15 13.16 9.12
N LEU A 18 5.18 12.36 8.06
CA LEU A 18 4.64 11.01 8.00
C LEU A 18 5.74 9.97 8.20
N ARG A 19 5.52 9.06 9.14
CA ARG A 19 6.25 7.82 9.32
C ARG A 19 5.33 6.63 9.02
N ILE A 20 5.76 5.73 8.15
CA ILE A 20 5.04 4.49 7.82
C ILE A 20 5.88 3.27 8.21
N GLY A 21 5.27 2.38 8.98
CA GLY A 21 5.69 0.99 9.17
C GLY A 21 4.68 0.04 8.53
N GLN A 22 5.15 -0.99 7.84
CA GLN A 22 4.28 -1.94 7.16
C GLN A 22 4.88 -3.34 7.24
N LEU A 23 4.02 -4.32 7.50
CA LEU A 23 4.30 -5.74 7.43
C LEU A 23 3.27 -6.39 6.50
N ASP A 24 3.75 -7.14 5.51
CA ASP A 24 2.94 -7.85 4.54
C ASP A 24 3.28 -9.33 4.55
N GLY A 25 2.26 -10.17 4.76
CA GLY A 25 2.34 -11.62 4.58
C GLY A 25 1.47 -12.05 3.40
N ARG A 26 1.95 -12.96 2.56
CA ARG A 26 1.17 -13.50 1.44
C ARG A 26 1.43 -14.99 1.24
N LEU A 27 0.35 -15.75 1.18
CA LEU A 27 0.35 -17.14 0.73
C LEU A 27 -0.21 -17.19 -0.70
N THR A 28 0.40 -17.99 -1.57
CA THR A 28 -0.01 -18.09 -2.98
C THR A 28 -0.01 -19.54 -3.42
N LEU A 29 -1.12 -19.99 -3.99
CA LEU A 29 -1.25 -21.26 -4.71
C LEU A 29 -1.17 -20.98 -6.21
N ARG A 30 -0.27 -21.65 -6.93
CA ARG A 30 -0.04 -21.42 -8.36
C ARG A 30 -0.16 -22.70 -9.17
N ARG A 31 -0.57 -22.55 -10.41
CA ARG A 31 -0.54 -23.58 -11.44
C ARG A 31 0.25 -23.06 -12.64
N THR A 32 1.27 -23.81 -13.04
CA THR A 32 2.06 -23.54 -14.23
C THR A 32 1.28 -23.95 -15.47
N LEU A 33 1.29 -23.08 -16.48
CA LEU A 33 0.76 -23.25 -17.82
C LEU A 33 1.91 -23.09 -18.81
N GLN A 34 1.73 -23.51 -20.07
CA GLN A 34 2.79 -23.46 -21.08
C GLN A 34 3.41 -22.05 -21.28
N GLN A 35 2.63 -20.99 -21.04
CA GLN A 35 3.05 -19.59 -21.28
C GLN A 35 3.07 -18.72 -20.00
N GLY A 36 2.89 -19.30 -18.82
CA GLY A 36 2.86 -18.52 -17.57
C GLY A 36 2.37 -19.30 -16.36
N GLU A 37 2.04 -18.59 -15.30
CA GLU A 37 1.47 -19.12 -14.07
C GLU A 37 0.19 -18.36 -13.77
N VAL A 38 -0.85 -19.09 -13.37
CA VAL A 38 -2.06 -18.52 -12.77
C VAL A 38 -2.15 -18.97 -11.32
N GLY A 39 -2.74 -18.16 -10.47
CA GLY A 39 -2.83 -18.53 -9.06
C GLY A 39 -3.85 -17.74 -8.27
N LEU A 40 -4.13 -18.27 -7.09
CA LEU A 40 -4.89 -17.62 -6.04
C LEU A 40 -3.94 -17.21 -4.92
N PHE A 41 -4.21 -16.09 -4.29
CA PHE A 41 -3.45 -15.66 -3.11
C PHE A 41 -4.34 -15.13 -2.01
N ALA A 42 -3.89 -15.35 -0.78
CA ALA A 42 -4.37 -14.66 0.40
C ALA A 42 -3.24 -13.77 0.92
N ALA A 43 -3.53 -12.51 1.24
CA ALA A 43 -2.54 -11.57 1.77
C ALA A 43 -3.06 -10.87 3.02
N ALA A 44 -2.29 -10.94 4.10
CA ALA A 44 -2.52 -10.18 5.31
C ALA A 44 -1.55 -9.00 5.35
N ARG A 45 -2.05 -7.83 5.74
CA ARG A 45 -1.26 -6.61 5.90
C ARG A 45 -1.54 -5.99 7.25
N TRP A 46 -0.48 -5.62 7.93
CA TRP A 46 -0.50 -4.69 9.05
C TRP A 46 0.29 -3.44 8.64
N GLN A 47 -0.31 -2.27 8.79
CA GLN A 47 0.31 -1.00 8.47
C GLN A 47 0.03 -0.02 9.59
N GLN A 48 1.06 0.69 10.05
CA GLN A 48 0.95 1.78 10.99
C GLN A 48 1.47 3.05 10.34
N GLN A 49 0.68 4.12 10.42
CA GLN A 49 1.06 5.45 10.01
C GLN A 49 1.06 6.33 11.26
N ALA A 50 2.21 6.90 11.58
CA ALA A 50 2.32 7.94 12.59
C ALA A 50 2.57 9.25 11.85
N ARG A 51 1.81 10.30 12.18
CA ARG A 51 2.15 11.64 11.74
C ARG A 51 2.37 12.55 12.90
N GLU A 52 3.47 13.26 12.79
CA GLU A 52 4.00 14.15 13.79
C GLU A 52 3.96 15.57 13.24
N ARG A 53 4.02 16.55 14.16
CA ARG A 53 4.22 17.97 13.81
C ARG A 53 3.17 18.51 12.84
N PHE A 54 1.90 18.14 13.07
CA PHE A 54 0.81 18.69 12.27
C PHE A 54 0.73 20.21 12.40
N ARG A 55 0.69 20.88 11.27
CA ARG A 55 0.41 22.31 11.17
C ARG A 55 -0.75 22.57 10.23
N LYS A 56 -1.63 23.49 10.60
CA LYS A 56 -2.70 24.03 9.76
C LYS A 56 -2.45 25.52 9.58
N ASN A 57 -2.27 25.98 8.33
CA ASN A 57 -1.91 27.37 8.02
C ASN A 57 -0.68 27.87 8.83
N GLY A 58 0.30 27.00 9.05
CA GLY A 58 1.53 27.31 9.80
C GLY A 58 1.43 27.15 11.32
N ALA A 59 0.21 27.13 11.90
CA ALA A 59 -0.01 26.96 13.33
C ALA A 59 -0.02 25.47 13.74
N PRO A 60 0.65 25.08 14.84
CA PRO A 60 0.62 23.70 15.34
C PRO A 60 -0.76 23.33 15.89
N LEU A 61 -1.19 22.08 15.68
CA LEU A 61 -2.39 21.53 16.34
C LEU A 61 -2.06 21.09 17.78
N PRO A 62 -3.05 21.08 18.69
CA PRO A 62 -2.85 20.76 20.11
C PRO A 62 -2.45 19.29 20.36
N ASP A 63 -2.79 18.37 19.46
CA ASP A 63 -2.34 16.98 19.54
C ASP A 63 -1.27 16.72 18.46
N PRO A 64 0.01 16.56 18.84
CA PRO A 64 1.11 16.52 17.89
C PRO A 64 1.29 15.17 17.20
N LEU A 65 0.63 14.10 17.67
CA LEU A 65 0.83 12.73 17.17
C LEU A 65 -0.49 12.03 16.86
N ILE A 66 -0.75 11.83 15.57
CA ILE A 66 -1.88 11.01 15.10
C ILE A 66 -1.35 9.67 14.62
N THR A 67 -1.83 8.58 15.23
CA THR A 67 -1.48 7.22 14.84
C THR A 67 -2.67 6.50 14.23
N GLU A 68 -2.51 6.02 13.01
CA GLU A 68 -3.46 5.17 12.31
C GLU A 68 -2.88 3.76 12.15
N THR A 69 -3.65 2.74 12.51
CA THR A 69 -3.33 1.34 12.27
C THR A 69 -4.35 0.73 11.33
N ILE A 70 -3.89 0.21 10.21
CA ILE A 70 -4.69 -0.51 9.22
C ILE A 70 -4.30 -1.98 9.26
N ARG A 71 -5.28 -2.84 9.51
CA ARG A 71 -5.14 -4.30 9.37
C ARG A 71 -6.07 -4.75 8.26
N SER A 72 -5.55 -5.52 7.30
CA SER A 72 -6.36 -5.97 6.17
C SER A 72 -6.01 -7.38 5.74
N LEU A 73 -7.04 -8.10 5.28
CA LEU A 73 -6.95 -9.41 4.67
C LEU A 73 -7.55 -9.34 3.26
N TRP A 74 -6.83 -9.89 2.30
CA TRP A 74 -7.14 -9.84 0.89
C TRP A 74 -7.17 -11.24 0.30
N ALA A 75 -8.11 -11.50 -0.61
CA ALA A 75 -8.08 -12.65 -1.49
C ALA A 75 -7.99 -12.16 -2.94
N GLY A 76 -7.17 -12.81 -3.76
CA GLY A 76 -6.94 -12.34 -5.11
C GLY A 76 -6.43 -13.38 -6.08
N LEU A 77 -6.35 -12.94 -7.32
CA LEU A 77 -5.86 -13.65 -8.48
C LEU A 77 -4.50 -13.12 -8.87
N LEU A 78 -3.64 -14.04 -9.31
CA LEU A 78 -2.31 -13.79 -9.82
C LEU A 78 -2.24 -14.32 -11.25
N PHE A 79 -1.67 -13.53 -12.14
CA PHE A 79 -1.12 -13.99 -13.39
C PHE A 79 0.37 -13.62 -13.43
N ALA A 80 1.24 -14.56 -13.78
CA ALA A 80 2.67 -14.30 -13.89
C ALA A 80 3.24 -14.93 -15.17
N SER A 81 4.21 -14.27 -15.76
CA SER A 81 5.08 -14.79 -16.81
C SER A 81 6.53 -14.53 -16.41
N ARG A 82 7.49 -14.90 -17.26
CA ARG A 82 8.92 -14.67 -16.99
C ARG A 82 9.27 -13.20 -16.73
N ARG A 83 8.51 -12.26 -17.30
CA ARG A 83 8.81 -10.82 -17.22
C ARG A 83 7.71 -10.01 -16.56
N LEU A 84 6.48 -10.50 -16.51
CA LEU A 84 5.34 -9.71 -16.05
C LEU A 84 4.59 -10.45 -14.97
N GLU A 85 4.13 -9.74 -13.95
CA GLU A 85 3.26 -10.27 -12.93
C GLU A 85 2.13 -9.28 -12.68
N ILE A 86 0.90 -9.73 -12.82
CA ILE A 86 -0.31 -8.95 -12.58
C ILE A 86 -1.07 -9.58 -11.42
N ARG A 87 -1.59 -8.73 -10.54
CA ARG A 87 -2.34 -9.13 -9.35
C ARG A 87 -3.58 -8.26 -9.21
N ALA A 88 -4.69 -8.90 -8.85
CA ALA A 88 -5.92 -8.23 -8.45
C ALA A 88 -6.49 -8.93 -7.22
N ALA A 89 -7.01 -8.17 -6.27
CA ALA A 89 -7.53 -8.68 -5.01
C ALA A 89 -8.72 -7.85 -4.51
N LEU A 90 -9.61 -8.54 -3.81
CA LEU A 90 -10.72 -7.96 -3.07
C LEU A 90 -10.44 -8.07 -1.56
N PRO A 91 -10.85 -7.08 -0.76
CA PRO A 91 -10.67 -7.12 0.67
C PRO A 91 -11.69 -8.11 1.26
N LEU A 92 -11.20 -9.13 1.96
CA LEU A 92 -12.06 -9.98 2.79
C LEU A 92 -12.43 -9.24 4.09
N TRP A 93 -11.47 -8.48 4.61
CA TRP A 93 -11.62 -7.76 5.85
C TRP A 93 -10.64 -6.59 5.93
N VAL A 94 -11.11 -5.45 6.42
CA VAL A 94 -10.28 -4.28 6.72
C VAL A 94 -10.74 -3.72 8.05
N ARG A 95 -9.79 -3.47 8.94
CA ARG A 95 -10.01 -2.77 10.19
C ARG A 95 -9.01 -1.65 10.32
N THR A 96 -9.53 -0.44 10.45
CA THR A 96 -8.74 0.76 10.69
C THR A 96 -9.04 1.30 12.08
N ARG A 97 -8.00 1.68 12.81
CA ARG A 97 -8.10 2.40 14.09
C ARG A 97 -7.29 3.68 13.97
N ASN A 98 -7.85 4.79 14.43
CA ASN A 98 -7.17 6.08 14.50
C ASN A 98 -7.16 6.54 15.97
N SER A 99 -6.06 7.15 16.43
CA SER A 99 -6.01 7.75 17.77
C SER A 99 -6.91 8.99 17.89
N SER A 100 -7.16 9.72 16.80
CA SER A 100 -8.01 10.93 16.79
C SER A 100 -9.50 10.65 16.54
N ILE A 101 -9.87 9.41 16.18
CA ILE A 101 -11.27 9.01 15.98
C ILE A 101 -11.51 7.74 16.81
N PRO A 102 -12.34 7.80 17.87
CA PRO A 102 -12.48 6.69 18.82
C PRO A 102 -13.08 5.41 18.20
N ASN A 103 -13.78 5.53 17.07
CA ASN A 103 -14.43 4.40 16.40
C ASN A 103 -13.48 3.66 15.45
N THR A 104 -13.55 2.32 15.47
CA THR A 104 -12.89 1.49 14.46
C THR A 104 -13.74 1.38 13.21
N PHE A 105 -13.16 1.67 12.06
CA PHE A 105 -13.80 1.49 10.78
C PHE A 105 -13.62 0.05 10.31
N ARG A 106 -14.72 -0.58 9.87
CA ARG A 106 -14.70 -1.91 9.27
C ARG A 106 -15.20 -1.79 7.84
N ASN A 107 -14.36 -2.21 6.88
CA ASN A 107 -14.72 -2.13 5.48
C ASN A 107 -14.45 -3.46 4.78
N ARG A 108 -15.31 -3.82 3.84
CA ARG A 108 -15.20 -5.00 2.97
C ARG A 108 -15.33 -4.63 1.48
N ARG A 109 -15.39 -3.34 1.16
CA ARG A 109 -15.50 -2.81 -0.19
C ARG A 109 -14.20 -2.12 -0.57
N GLY A 110 -13.75 -2.35 -1.80
CA GLY A 110 -12.48 -1.85 -2.28
C GLY A 110 -11.80 -2.84 -3.21
N TYR A 111 -10.58 -2.50 -3.63
CA TYR A 111 -9.76 -3.35 -4.47
C TYR A 111 -8.28 -3.11 -4.19
N ARG A 112 -7.47 -4.10 -4.53
CA ARG A 112 -6.01 -4.00 -4.60
C ARG A 112 -5.56 -4.55 -5.93
N ALA A 113 -4.80 -3.78 -6.68
CA ALA A 113 -4.23 -4.21 -7.94
C ALA A 113 -2.74 -3.88 -7.99
N GLY A 114 -1.98 -4.61 -8.80
CA GLY A 114 -0.60 -4.28 -9.05
C GLY A 114 -0.04 -5.02 -10.23
N ALA A 115 0.97 -4.42 -10.84
CA ALA A 115 1.76 -5.01 -11.88
C ALA A 115 3.24 -4.90 -11.50
N SER A 116 4.02 -5.94 -11.78
CA SER A 116 5.48 -5.85 -11.74
C SER A 116 6.13 -6.41 -12.98
N LEU A 117 7.10 -5.66 -13.48
CA LEU A 117 7.98 -6.03 -14.57
C LEU A 117 9.31 -6.50 -13.99
N HIS A 118 9.80 -7.64 -14.48
CA HIS A 118 11.06 -8.26 -14.13
C HIS A 118 11.97 -8.27 -15.36
N LEU A 119 13.08 -7.54 -15.28
CA LEU A 119 14.07 -7.43 -16.34
C LEU A 119 15.36 -8.13 -15.88
N PRO A 120 15.81 -9.19 -16.57
CA PRO A 120 17.08 -9.82 -16.24
C PRO A 120 18.23 -8.83 -16.51
N LEU A 121 19.03 -8.57 -15.48
CA LEU A 121 20.28 -7.80 -15.59
C LEU A 121 21.48 -8.70 -15.90
N ALA A 122 21.29 -10.02 -15.87
CA ALA A 122 22.35 -11.00 -16.17
C ALA A 122 23.04 -10.76 -17.52
N GLN A 123 22.30 -10.26 -18.52
CA GLN A 123 22.85 -9.87 -19.83
C GLN A 123 23.85 -8.68 -19.78
N TRP A 124 23.91 -7.93 -18.68
CA TRP A 124 24.78 -6.76 -18.52
C TRP A 124 25.85 -6.95 -17.45
N LEU A 125 25.63 -7.81 -16.45
CA LEU A 125 26.42 -7.83 -15.21
C LEU A 125 26.98 -9.20 -14.81
N ALA A 126 26.86 -10.24 -15.66
CA ALA A 126 27.35 -11.61 -15.40
C ALA A 126 26.90 -12.23 -14.05
N MET A 127 25.89 -11.65 -13.40
CA MET A 127 25.30 -12.10 -12.13
C MET A 127 23.79 -12.32 -12.33
N PRO A 128 23.15 -13.28 -11.62
CA PRO A 128 21.71 -13.55 -11.71
C PRO A 128 20.89 -12.48 -10.97
N LEU A 129 21.07 -11.22 -11.37
CA LEU A 129 20.35 -10.06 -10.87
C LEU A 129 19.15 -9.77 -11.78
N HIS A 130 18.08 -9.28 -11.15
CA HIS A 130 16.87 -8.84 -11.82
C HIS A 130 16.50 -7.45 -11.34
N LEU A 131 16.22 -6.55 -12.27
CA LEU A 131 15.55 -5.30 -11.96
C LEU A 131 14.05 -5.56 -11.91
N ARG A 132 13.41 -5.16 -10.82
CA ARG A 132 11.98 -5.20 -10.66
C ARG A 132 11.41 -3.80 -10.56
N ALA A 133 10.57 -3.44 -11.52
CA ALA A 133 9.70 -2.27 -11.43
C ALA A 133 8.30 -2.73 -11.02
N ALA A 134 7.73 -2.17 -9.97
CA ALA A 134 6.40 -2.55 -9.50
C ALA A 134 5.53 -1.33 -9.23
N TYR A 135 4.33 -1.33 -9.78
CA TYR A 135 3.26 -0.39 -9.48
C TYR A 135 2.16 -1.12 -8.71
N ARG A 136 1.70 -0.52 -7.61
CA ARG A 136 0.64 -1.07 -6.76
C ARG A 136 -0.36 0.03 -6.44
N ILE A 137 -1.63 -0.30 -6.54
CA ILE A 137 -2.74 0.54 -6.13
C ILE A 137 -3.65 -0.24 -5.19
N GLN A 138 -4.13 0.41 -4.15
CA GLN A 138 -5.19 -0.12 -3.31
C GLN A 138 -6.17 1.00 -2.99
N GLN A 139 -7.45 0.64 -2.92
CA GLN A 139 -8.52 1.54 -2.56
C GLN A 139 -9.53 0.83 -1.66
N PHE A 140 -9.97 1.50 -0.59
CA PHE A 140 -11.09 1.13 0.26
C PHE A 140 -12.29 2.02 -0.12
N ALA A 141 -13.47 1.43 -0.32
CA ALA A 141 -14.66 2.17 -0.75
C ALA A 141 -15.60 2.39 0.45
N GLY A 142 -16.04 3.62 0.71
CA GLY A 142 -17.25 3.82 1.52
C GLY A 142 -17.20 4.73 2.75
N GLU A 143 -16.28 5.69 2.87
CA GLU A 143 -16.50 6.79 3.82
C GLU A 143 -16.37 8.14 3.11
N ALA A 144 -17.49 8.84 3.04
CA ALA A 144 -17.55 10.23 2.60
C ALA A 144 -16.75 11.08 3.60
N GLN A 145 -15.93 11.97 3.05
CA GLN A 145 -14.92 12.80 3.70
C GLN A 145 -15.52 13.90 4.59
N THR A 146 -16.38 13.57 5.55
CA THR A 146 -16.93 14.59 6.47
C THR A 146 -15.86 15.13 7.43
N THR A 147 -14.84 14.33 7.75
CA THR A 147 -13.63 14.82 8.38
C THR A 147 -12.59 15.19 7.31
N ALA A 148 -12.13 16.45 7.36
CA ALA A 148 -11.01 16.88 6.52
C ALA A 148 -9.71 16.08 6.76
N LEU A 149 -9.73 15.28 7.82
CA LEU A 149 -8.70 14.38 8.25
C LEU A 149 -9.28 12.95 8.28
N TRP A 150 -9.01 12.19 7.20
CA TRP A 150 -8.68 10.75 7.26
C TRP A 150 -9.79 9.74 7.54
N PRO A 151 -9.58 8.43 7.19
CA PRO A 151 -8.39 7.78 6.63
C PRO A 151 -8.18 7.96 5.12
N LYS A 152 -6.93 7.78 4.64
CA LYS A 152 -6.66 7.72 3.20
C LYS A 152 -7.25 6.43 2.64
N ASN A 153 -8.33 6.57 1.90
CA ASN A 153 -8.99 5.45 1.25
C ASN A 153 -8.25 4.94 0.01
N ARG A 154 -7.19 5.62 -0.45
CA ARG A 154 -6.42 5.21 -1.63
C ARG A 154 -4.93 5.31 -1.37
N PHE A 155 -4.19 4.28 -1.77
CA PHE A 155 -2.74 4.25 -1.73
C PHE A 155 -2.20 3.80 -3.07
N GLN A 156 -1.17 4.50 -3.54
CA GLN A 156 -0.43 4.18 -4.75
C GLN A 156 1.04 4.10 -4.40
N THR A 157 1.73 3.11 -4.95
CA THR A 157 3.16 2.92 -4.73
C THR A 157 3.81 2.52 -6.03
N LEU A 158 4.83 3.28 -6.43
CA LEU A 158 5.79 2.88 -7.44
C LEU A 158 7.09 2.49 -6.71
N SER A 159 7.66 1.36 -7.08
CA SER A 159 8.89 0.85 -6.47
C SER A 159 9.80 0.25 -7.53
N LEU A 160 11.10 0.49 -7.36
CA LEU A 160 12.18 -0.11 -8.13
C LEU A 160 13.04 -0.91 -7.15
N ALA A 161 13.35 -2.15 -7.47
CA ALA A 161 14.17 -3.03 -6.65
C ALA A 161 15.15 -3.82 -7.51
N VAL A 162 16.34 -4.09 -6.97
CA VAL A 162 17.28 -5.06 -7.54
C VAL A 162 17.17 -6.33 -6.70
N GLU A 163 16.81 -7.45 -7.33
CA GLU A 163 16.61 -8.75 -6.70
C GLU A 163 17.68 -9.73 -7.23
N GLY A 164 18.39 -10.42 -6.34
CA GLY A 164 19.29 -11.52 -6.69
C GLY A 164 18.69 -12.86 -6.28
N ARG A 165 18.82 -13.88 -7.12
CA ARG A 165 18.50 -15.26 -6.75
C ARG A 165 19.81 -16.05 -6.71
N TRP A 166 20.08 -16.68 -5.57
CA TRP A 166 21.20 -17.58 -5.34
C TRP A 166 20.70 -19.01 -5.41
#